data_AF-A0A915Q0J0-F1
#
_entry.id   AF-A0A915Q0J0-F1
#
_cell.length_a   1.000
_cell.length_b   1.000
_cell.length_c   1.000
_cell.angle_alpha   90.00
_cell.angle_beta   90.00
_cell.angle_gamma   90.00
#
_symmetry.space_group_name_H-M   'P 1'
#
loop_
_entity.id
_entity.type
_entity.pdbx_description
1 polymer ?
#
loop_
_entity_poly.entity_id
_entity_poly.type
_entity_poly.pdbx_seq_one_letter_code
_entity_poly.pdbx_strand_id
1 'polypeptide(L)'
;MCQIAQHRLPFSAKCRTGLAKIFCTLSNFLDNNWRECNLIDYDECVNCSRNKSTIFRQTSWILTWLDSIGKMPPAVGEGNYYWLGDYEQCSVLRETSAFDGRYCRILLGIPDPELHRYCPQPDSFNIHLGVCAPSMCTPQEITQLAQAITPYAVSAECETTHDWPLSSRIFL
;
A
#
# COMPACT_ATOMS: atom_id res chain seq x y z
N MET A 1 -0.23 12.92 6.01
CA MET A 1 0.61 11.72 5.85
C MET A 1 2.00 12.02 5.28
N CYS A 2 2.12 12.79 4.17
CA CYS A 2 3.42 13.15 3.56
C CYS A 2 4.48 13.70 4.55
N GLN A 3 4.16 14.76 5.30
CA GLN A 3 5.12 15.35 6.27
C GLN A 3 5.53 14.40 7.40
N ILE A 4 4.61 13.52 7.83
CA ILE A 4 4.89 12.51 8.87
C ILE A 4 5.88 11.49 8.31
N ALA A 5 5.67 11.02 7.08
CA ALA A 5 6.52 10.06 6.41
C ALA A 5 7.95 10.57 6.18
N GLN A 6 8.09 11.87 5.90
CA GLN A 6 9.40 12.49 5.67
C GLN A 6 10.26 12.61 6.93
N HIS A 7 9.66 12.93 8.09
CA HIS A 7 10.44 13.41 9.24
C HIS A 7 10.15 12.74 10.58
N ARG A 8 9.00 12.09 10.76
CA ARG A 8 8.54 11.63 12.09
C ARG A 8 8.54 10.13 12.29
N LEU A 9 8.64 9.35 11.22
CA LEU A 9 8.68 7.89 11.34
C LEU A 9 10.02 7.42 11.93
N PRO A 10 10.03 6.50 12.91
CA PRO A 10 11.24 5.95 13.51
C PRO A 10 11.88 4.85 12.64
N PHE A 11 11.91 5.05 11.32
CA PHE A 11 12.42 4.07 10.34
C PHE A 11 13.74 4.52 9.73
N SER A 12 14.42 3.61 9.03
CA SER A 12 15.62 3.92 8.27
C SER A 12 15.39 5.07 7.29
N ALA A 13 16.45 5.84 7.00
CA ALA A 13 16.35 6.97 6.07
C ALA A 13 15.84 6.52 4.69
N LYS A 14 16.30 5.36 4.20
CA LYS A 14 15.86 4.77 2.94
C LYS A 14 14.36 4.45 2.97
N CYS A 15 13.90 3.66 3.95
CA CYS A 15 12.48 3.32 4.07
C CYS A 15 11.58 4.56 4.15
N ARG A 16 11.98 5.58 4.93
CA ARG A 16 11.27 6.87 4.99
C ARG A 16 11.17 7.56 3.63
N THR A 17 12.24 7.59 2.85
CA THR A 17 12.21 8.18 1.50
C THR A 17 11.22 7.45 0.60
N GLY A 18 11.19 6.11 0.65
CA GLY A 18 10.22 5.31 -0.10
C GLY A 18 8.77 5.58 0.32
N LEU A 19 8.50 5.59 1.63
CA LEU A 19 7.17 5.90 2.16
C LEU A 19 6.74 7.34 1.86
N ALA A 20 7.67 8.29 1.95
CA ALA A 20 7.41 9.68 1.58
C ALA A 20 7.05 9.80 0.09
N LYS A 21 7.73 9.07 -0.80
CA LYS A 21 7.36 9.04 -2.23
C LYS A 21 5.89 8.64 -2.42
N ILE A 22 5.44 7.57 -1.77
CA ILE A 22 4.03 7.14 -1.81
C ILE A 22 3.11 8.24 -1.26
N PHE A 23 3.29 8.63 0.00
CA PHE A 23 2.31 9.48 0.69
C PHE A 23 2.29 10.93 0.17
N CYS A 24 3.42 11.43 -0.33
CA CYS A 24 3.48 12.76 -0.95
C CYS A 24 2.91 12.75 -2.36
N THR A 25 3.19 11.72 -3.17
CA THR A 25 2.54 11.58 -4.49
C THR A 25 1.03 11.41 -4.34
N LEU A 26 0.56 10.62 -3.37
CA LEU A 26 -0.87 10.47 -3.10
C LEU A 26 -1.50 11.81 -2.70
N SER A 27 -0.88 12.57 -1.78
CA SER A 27 -1.37 13.92 -1.43
C SER A 27 -1.46 14.81 -2.67
N ASN A 28 -0.38 14.88 -3.47
CA ASN A 28 -0.34 15.71 -4.66
C ASN A 28 -1.41 15.29 -5.69
N PHE A 29 -1.63 13.99 -5.88
CA PHE A 29 -2.68 13.49 -6.76
C PHE A 29 -4.06 13.94 -6.28
N LEU A 30 -4.39 13.71 -5.01
CA LEU A 30 -5.69 14.05 -4.43
C LEU A 30 -5.93 15.57 -4.44
N ASP A 31 -4.95 16.35 -4.00
CA ASP A 31 -5.04 17.81 -3.90
C ASP A 31 -5.26 18.49 -5.26
N ASN A 32 -4.72 17.93 -6.34
CA ASN A 32 -4.86 18.51 -7.68
C ASN A 32 -6.00 17.89 -8.48
N ASN A 33 -6.36 16.63 -8.22
CA ASN A 33 -7.44 15.99 -8.96
C ASN A 33 -8.82 16.42 -8.45
N TRP A 34 -8.98 16.69 -7.15
CA TRP A 34 -10.24 17.18 -6.58
C TRP A 34 -10.51 18.66 -6.81
N ARG A 35 -9.50 19.46 -7.13
CA ARG A 35 -9.71 20.88 -7.45
C ARG A 35 -10.37 21.02 -8.82
N GLU A 36 -11.46 21.78 -8.86
CA GLU A 36 -12.13 22.19 -10.08
C GLU A 36 -11.40 23.38 -10.72
N CYS A 37 -11.35 23.42 -12.05
CA CYS A 37 -10.87 24.59 -12.78
C CYS A 37 -12.04 25.55 -12.96
N ASN A 38 -11.92 26.75 -12.41
CA ASN A 38 -12.99 27.74 -12.39
C ASN A 38 -13.21 28.33 -13.80
N LEU A 39 -14.47 28.66 -14.14
CA LEU A 39 -14.87 29.07 -15.51
C LEU A 39 -14.93 30.59 -15.73
N ILE A 40 -14.47 31.39 -14.76
CA ILE A 40 -14.63 32.84 -14.78
C ILE A 40 -13.72 33.50 -15.82
N ASP A 41 -12.52 32.95 -16.04
CA ASP A 41 -11.57 33.39 -17.05
C ASP A 41 -11.14 32.20 -17.93
N TYR A 42 -11.24 32.36 -19.25
CA TYR A 42 -10.90 31.33 -20.23
C TYR A 42 -9.41 30.95 -20.16
N ASP A 43 -8.52 31.93 -20.06
CA ASP A 43 -7.08 31.67 -20.06
C ASP A 43 -6.65 30.99 -18.75
N GLU A 44 -7.23 31.39 -17.62
CA GLU A 44 -7.02 30.74 -16.32
C GLU A 44 -7.53 29.29 -16.33
N CYS A 45 -8.71 29.05 -16.92
CA CYS A 45 -9.28 27.71 -17.05
C CYS A 45 -8.40 26.79 -17.90
N VAL A 46 -7.93 27.27 -19.06
CA VAL A 46 -7.03 26.48 -19.95
C VAL A 46 -5.72 26.16 -19.25
N ASN A 47 -5.13 27.14 -18.54
CA ASN A 47 -3.89 26.93 -17.80
C ASN A 47 -4.05 25.94 -16.64
N CYS A 48 -5.15 26.05 -15.89
CA CYS A 48 -5.51 25.09 -14.85
C CYS A 48 -5.64 23.68 -15.40
N SER A 49 -6.39 23.49 -16.50
CA SER A 49 -6.60 22.18 -17.13
C SER A 49 -5.29 21.55 -17.61
N ARG A 50 -4.41 22.33 -18.25
CA ARG A 50 -3.08 21.87 -18.68
C ARG A 50 -2.20 21.45 -17.51
N ASN A 51 -2.15 22.26 -16.46
CA ASN A 51 -1.40 21.96 -15.26
C ASN A 51 -1.92 20.68 -14.58
N LYS A 52 -3.25 20.57 -14.44
CA LYS A 52 -3.91 19.37 -13.91
C LYS A 52 -3.55 18.12 -14.71
N SER A 53 -3.55 18.19 -16.05
CA SER A 53 -3.15 17.04 -16.88
C SER A 53 -1.68 16.66 -16.68
N THR A 54 -0.79 17.64 -16.50
CA THR A 54 0.64 17.41 -16.25
C THR A 54 0.84 16.69 -14.92
N ILE A 55 0.20 17.20 -13.86
CA ILE A 55 0.26 16.61 -12.52
C ILE A 55 -0.35 15.20 -12.54
N PHE A 56 -1.49 15.01 -13.20
CA PHE A 56 -2.11 13.71 -13.36
C PHE A 56 -1.13 12.71 -14.01
N ARG A 57 -0.47 13.07 -15.13
CA ARG A 57 0.50 12.18 -15.78
C ARG A 57 1.71 11.85 -14.90
N GLN A 58 2.15 12.78 -14.05
CA GLN A 58 3.28 12.56 -13.14
C GLN A 58 2.91 11.71 -11.91
N THR A 59 1.64 11.71 -11.52
CA THR A 59 1.16 11.11 -10.28
C THR A 59 0.22 9.92 -10.48
N SER A 60 -0.23 9.64 -11.71
CA SER A 60 -1.23 8.60 -12.02
C SER A 60 -0.80 7.19 -11.63
N TRP A 61 0.51 6.91 -11.54
CA TRP A 61 1.02 5.64 -11.04
C TRP A 61 0.54 5.34 -9.61
N ILE A 62 0.13 6.35 -8.84
CA ILE A 62 -0.42 6.12 -7.50
C ILE A 62 -1.74 5.34 -7.54
N LEU A 63 -2.48 5.39 -8.64
CA LEU A 63 -3.70 4.58 -8.84
C LEU A 63 -3.33 3.11 -8.96
N THR A 64 -2.31 2.79 -9.76
CA THR A 64 -1.71 1.46 -9.84
C THR A 64 -1.20 0.98 -8.48
N TRP A 65 -0.58 1.86 -7.70
CA TRP A 65 -0.17 1.54 -6.33
C TRP A 65 -1.37 1.23 -5.43
N LEU A 66 -2.46 2.02 -5.48
CA LEU A 66 -3.68 1.74 -4.73
C LEU A 66 -4.32 0.41 -5.15
N ASP A 67 -4.30 0.08 -6.44
CA ASP A 67 -4.82 -1.17 -6.97
C ASP A 67 -4.05 -2.40 -6.47
N SER A 68 -2.78 -2.23 -6.11
CA SER A 68 -1.93 -3.28 -5.54
C SER A 68 -2.18 -3.58 -4.06
N ILE A 69 -2.92 -2.72 -3.36
CA ILE A 69 -3.23 -2.87 -1.93
C ILE A 69 -4.40 -3.83 -1.76
N GLY A 70 -4.45 -4.50 -0.61
CA GLY A 70 -5.47 -5.46 -0.24
C GLY A 70 -6.90 -5.01 -0.54
N LYS A 71 -7.57 -5.79 -1.39
CA LYS A 71 -8.98 -5.62 -1.76
C LYS A 71 -9.80 -6.68 -1.04
N MET A 72 -10.87 -6.26 -0.38
CA MET A 72 -11.81 -7.17 0.27
C MET A 72 -12.56 -7.97 -0.80
N PRO A 73 -12.38 -9.31 -0.86
CA PRO A 73 -13.08 -10.15 -1.82
C PRO A 73 -14.53 -10.42 -1.35
N PRO A 74 -15.41 -10.93 -2.22
CA PRO A 74 -16.69 -11.47 -1.77
C PRO A 74 -16.49 -12.68 -0.83
N ALA A 75 -17.58 -13.08 -0.16
CA ALA A 75 -17.61 -14.21 0.78
C ALA A 75 -16.73 -14.05 2.03
N VAL A 76 -16.53 -12.82 2.53
CA VAL A 76 -15.84 -12.59 3.82
C VAL A 76 -16.57 -13.26 4.98
N GLY A 77 -17.91 -13.29 4.98
CA GLY A 77 -18.71 -14.01 5.97
C GLY A 77 -18.52 -15.53 5.92
N GLU A 78 -17.93 -16.06 4.85
CA GLU A 78 -17.65 -17.49 4.66
C GLU A 78 -16.16 -17.83 4.87
N GLY A 79 -15.37 -16.87 5.39
CA GLY A 79 -13.97 -17.11 5.72
C GLY A 79 -12.95 -16.58 4.71
N ASN A 80 -13.37 -15.79 3.71
CA ASN A 80 -12.43 -15.23 2.73
C ASN A 80 -11.68 -14.01 3.28
N TYR A 81 -10.65 -14.28 4.08
CA TYR A 81 -9.83 -13.25 4.76
C TYR A 81 -8.49 -12.95 4.05
N TYR A 82 -8.35 -13.38 2.79
CA TYR A 82 -7.17 -13.11 1.96
C TYR A 82 -7.39 -11.85 1.11
N TRP A 83 -7.11 -10.70 1.71
CA TRP A 83 -7.24 -9.39 1.07
C TRP A 83 -5.91 -9.02 0.42
N LEU A 84 -5.57 -9.73 -0.66
CA LEU A 84 -4.21 -9.68 -1.24
C LEU A 84 -3.98 -8.49 -2.16
N GLY A 85 -5.03 -7.90 -2.72
CA GLY A 85 -4.85 -6.87 -3.75
C GLY A 85 -4.26 -7.46 -5.03
N ASP A 86 -3.69 -6.61 -5.89
CA ASP A 86 -3.10 -7.03 -7.16
C ASP A 86 -1.57 -7.01 -7.10
N TYR A 87 -0.96 -8.20 -6.99
CA TYR A 87 0.49 -8.38 -6.97
C TYR A 87 1.15 -7.84 -8.26
N GLU A 88 0.53 -8.07 -9.42
CA GLU A 88 1.09 -7.68 -10.72
C GLU A 88 1.19 -6.17 -10.84
N GLN A 89 0.23 -5.41 -10.30
CA GLN A 89 0.32 -3.94 -10.27
C GLN A 89 1.52 -3.45 -9.46
N CYS A 90 1.91 -4.16 -8.38
CA CYS A 90 3.14 -3.83 -7.66
C CYS A 90 4.40 -4.12 -8.49
N SER A 91 4.42 -5.23 -9.26
CA SER A 91 5.54 -5.56 -10.15
C SER A 91 5.69 -4.53 -11.29
N VAL A 92 4.58 -4.17 -11.94
CA VAL A 92 4.54 -3.20 -13.04
C VAL A 92 5.11 -1.85 -12.61
N LEU A 93 4.87 -1.41 -11.37
CA LEU A 93 5.44 -0.17 -10.84
C LEU A 93 6.97 -0.19 -10.80
N ARG A 94 7.56 -1.35 -10.48
CA ARG A 94 9.02 -1.55 -10.48
C ARG A 94 9.56 -1.61 -11.91
N GLU A 95 8.90 -2.36 -12.79
CA GLU A 95 9.28 -2.52 -14.21
C GLU A 95 9.26 -1.18 -14.96
N THR A 96 8.23 -0.36 -14.73
CA THR A 96 8.11 0.97 -15.34
C THR A 96 8.98 2.03 -14.66
N SER A 97 9.73 1.65 -13.61
CA SER A 97 10.52 2.57 -12.77
C SER A 97 9.71 3.69 -12.11
N ALA A 98 8.37 3.59 -12.11
CA ALA A 98 7.50 4.56 -11.46
C ALA A 98 7.69 4.52 -9.94
N PHE A 99 7.81 3.33 -9.36
CA PHE A 99 8.04 3.12 -7.94
C PHE A 99 8.75 1.79 -7.68
N ASP A 100 9.85 1.84 -6.92
CA ASP A 100 10.61 0.64 -6.55
C ASP A 100 9.91 -0.09 -5.38
N GLY A 101 8.87 -0.82 -5.75
CA GLY A 101 7.99 -1.55 -4.86
C GLY A 101 8.41 -3.01 -4.67
N ARG A 102 7.98 -3.57 -3.53
CA ARG A 102 8.08 -4.98 -3.18
C ARG A 102 6.78 -5.39 -2.49
N TYR A 103 6.21 -6.49 -2.94
CA TYR A 103 4.97 -6.99 -2.36
C TYR A 103 5.22 -7.55 -0.96
N CYS A 104 4.38 -7.17 -0.02
CA CYS A 104 4.39 -7.68 1.36
C CYS A 104 2.98 -8.10 1.78
N ARG A 105 2.91 -9.19 2.53
CA ARG A 105 1.70 -9.69 3.20
C ARG A 105 1.79 -9.36 4.68
N ILE A 106 0.83 -8.56 5.16
CA ILE A 106 0.65 -8.22 6.57
C ILE A 106 -0.39 -9.18 7.16
N LEU A 107 -0.05 -9.80 8.28
CA LEU A 107 -0.98 -10.59 9.08
C LEU A 107 -1.66 -9.69 10.11
N LEU A 108 -2.99 -9.61 10.06
CA LEU A 108 -3.81 -8.94 11.06
C LEU A 108 -4.54 -10.00 11.90
N GLY A 109 -4.28 -10.03 13.21
CA GLY A 109 -4.95 -10.92 14.15
C GLY A 109 -6.11 -10.19 14.82
N ILE A 110 -7.34 -10.44 14.37
CA ILE A 110 -8.52 -9.80 14.94
C ILE A 110 -8.99 -10.64 16.14
N PRO A 111 -9.07 -10.07 17.35
CA PRO A 111 -9.59 -10.79 18.50
C PRO A 111 -11.09 -11.05 18.32
N ASP A 112 -11.55 -12.21 18.74
CA ASP A 112 -12.97 -12.54 18.76
C ASP A 112 -13.71 -11.60 19.76
N PRO A 113 -14.73 -10.84 19.31
CA PRO A 113 -15.56 -10.04 20.22
C PRO A 113 -16.37 -10.90 21.21
N GLU A 114 -16.63 -12.16 20.90
CA GLU A 114 -17.38 -13.09 21.76
C GLU A 114 -16.46 -13.89 22.68
N LEU A 115 -15.75 -13.18 23.56
CA LEU A 115 -15.17 -13.82 24.74
C LEU A 115 -16.31 -14.24 25.69
N HIS A 116 -17.00 -15.34 25.38
CA HIS A 116 -17.95 -15.96 26.29
C HIS A 116 -17.19 -16.28 27.58
N ARG A 117 -17.56 -15.63 28.71
CA ARG A 117 -16.90 -15.79 30.02
C ARG A 117 -16.68 -17.24 30.47
N TYR A 118 -17.45 -18.17 29.93
CA TYR A 118 -17.46 -19.59 30.29
C TYR A 118 -16.77 -20.51 29.27
N CYS A 119 -16.39 -20.00 28.09
CA CYS A 119 -15.61 -20.72 27.08
C CYS A 119 -14.64 -19.74 26.42
N PRO A 120 -13.43 -19.55 26.97
CA PRO A 120 -12.39 -18.79 26.29
C PRO A 120 -11.91 -19.62 25.10
N GLN A 121 -12.51 -19.41 23.91
CA GLN A 121 -11.88 -19.82 22.67
C GLN A 121 -10.93 -18.69 22.22
N PRO A 122 -9.63 -18.95 22.07
CA PRO A 122 -8.70 -18.01 21.48
C PRO A 122 -8.81 -18.07 19.95
N ASP A 123 -10.02 -17.98 19.40
CA ASP A 123 -10.22 -18.06 17.95
C ASP A 123 -10.10 -16.66 17.35
N SER A 124 -8.88 -16.11 17.36
CA SER A 124 -8.61 -14.91 16.56
C SER A 124 -8.64 -15.29 15.09
N PHE A 125 -9.50 -14.65 14.29
CA PHE A 125 -9.43 -14.84 12.85
C PHE A 125 -8.37 -13.93 12.24
N ASN A 126 -7.67 -14.47 11.25
CA ASN A 126 -6.51 -13.83 10.64
C ASN A 126 -6.88 -13.26 9.28
N ILE A 127 -6.63 -11.97 9.08
CA ILE A 127 -6.72 -11.32 7.78
C ILE A 127 -5.31 -11.20 7.19
N HIS A 128 -5.14 -11.71 5.97
CA HIS A 128 -3.92 -11.56 5.19
C HIS A 128 -4.08 -10.36 4.25
N LEU A 129 -3.46 -9.24 4.59
CA LEU A 129 -3.51 -8.00 3.82
C LEU A 129 -2.28 -7.85 2.93
N GLY A 130 -2.46 -7.76 1.62
CA GLY A 130 -1.38 -7.44 0.69
C GLY A 130 -1.10 -5.94 0.59
N VAL A 131 0.16 -5.56 0.50
CA VAL A 131 0.59 -4.17 0.29
C VAL A 131 1.82 -4.10 -0.62
N CYS A 132 1.88 -3.09 -1.48
CA CYS A 132 3.11 -2.75 -2.20
C CYS A 132 3.94 -1.77 -1.38
N ALA A 133 4.94 -2.28 -0.68
CA ALA A 133 5.84 -1.50 0.16
C ALA A 133 7.09 -1.06 -0.60
N PRO A 134 7.83 -0.02 -0.17
CA PRO A 134 9.13 0.28 -0.73
C PRO A 134 10.09 -0.91 -0.56
N SER A 135 10.81 -1.28 -1.62
CA SER A 135 11.78 -2.39 -1.64
C SER A 135 12.83 -2.31 -0.52
N MET A 136 13.21 -1.07 -0.19
CA MET A 136 14.22 -0.72 0.80
C MET A 136 13.75 -0.77 2.26
N CYS A 137 12.45 -0.97 2.50
CA CYS A 137 11.93 -1.20 3.85
C CYS A 137 12.13 -2.66 4.26
N THR A 138 12.52 -2.89 5.50
CA THR A 138 12.58 -4.22 6.10
C THR A 138 11.16 -4.71 6.46
N PRO A 139 10.91 -6.03 6.50
CA PRO A 139 9.62 -6.55 6.98
C PRO A 139 9.25 -6.04 8.38
N GLN A 140 10.25 -5.81 9.24
CA GLN A 140 10.07 -5.24 10.58
C GLN A 140 9.55 -3.79 10.51
N GLU A 141 10.13 -2.95 9.66
CA GLU A 141 9.65 -1.57 9.45
C GLU A 141 8.22 -1.55 8.88
N ILE A 142 7.87 -2.49 7.99
CA ILE A 142 6.50 -2.62 7.47
C ILE A 142 5.52 -3.07 8.56
N THR A 143 5.95 -4.00 9.42
CA THR A 143 5.16 -4.42 10.59
C THR A 143 4.90 -3.23 11.52
N GLN A 144 5.93 -2.44 11.83
CA GLN A 144 5.82 -1.26 12.69
C GLN A 144 4.93 -0.18 12.05
N LEU A 145 5.02 0.02 10.74
CA LEU A 145 4.12 0.93 10.02
C LEU A 145 2.66 0.47 10.11
N ALA A 146 2.40 -0.83 9.96
CA ALA A 146 1.05 -1.37 10.10
C ALA A 146 0.53 -1.21 11.54
N GLN A 147 1.37 -1.43 12.54
CA GLN A 147 1.04 -1.25 13.95
C GLN A 147 0.74 0.21 14.32
N ALA A 148 1.33 1.18 13.62
CA ALA A 148 0.99 2.59 13.78
C ALA A 148 -0.42 2.94 13.26
N ILE A 149 -1.00 2.08 12.40
CA ILE A 149 -2.35 2.26 11.84
C ILE A 149 -3.38 1.44 12.62
N THR A 150 -3.05 0.21 12.98
CA THR A 150 -3.95 -0.71 13.68
C THR A 150 -3.21 -1.56 14.71
N PRO A 151 -3.74 -1.72 15.93
CA PRO A 151 -3.12 -2.57 16.95
C PRO A 151 -3.16 -4.06 16.60
N TYR A 152 -3.94 -4.47 15.60
CA TYR A 152 -4.11 -5.86 15.21
C TYR A 152 -3.00 -6.38 14.29
N ALA A 153 -2.09 -5.52 13.83
CA ALA A 153 -0.97 -5.93 12.99
C ALA A 153 0.03 -6.81 13.77
N VAL A 154 0.15 -8.06 13.35
CA VAL A 154 1.01 -9.07 13.97
C VAL A 154 2.39 -9.08 13.34
N SER A 155 2.46 -9.22 12.02
CA SER A 155 3.71 -9.34 11.28
C SER A 155 3.53 -8.93 9.81
N ALA A 156 4.64 -8.61 9.16
CA ALA A 156 4.72 -8.48 7.71
C ALA A 156 5.78 -9.43 7.16
N GLU A 157 5.44 -10.09 6.04
CA GLU A 157 6.33 -10.93 5.25
C GLU A 157 6.41 -10.35 3.85
N CYS A 158 7.62 -10.14 3.34
CA CYS A 158 7.80 -9.53 2.04
C CYS A 158 8.47 -10.50 1.08
N GLU A 159 8.15 -10.35 -0.21
CA GLU A 159 8.81 -11.06 -1.29
C GLU A 159 10.33 -10.96 -1.14
N THR A 160 11.03 -12.08 -1.27
CA THR A 160 12.49 -12.09 -1.27
C THR A 160 12.99 -11.67 -2.64
N THR A 161 14.02 -10.83 -2.70
CA THR A 161 14.70 -10.44 -3.95
C THR A 161 15.51 -11.58 -4.59
N HIS A 162 15.36 -12.82 -4.13
CA HIS A 162 16.12 -13.95 -4.62
C HIS A 162 15.42 -14.62 -5.78
N ASP A 163 16.13 -14.65 -6.90
CA ASP A 163 16.05 -15.66 -7.94
C ASP A 163 15.55 -17.00 -7.38
N TRP A 164 14.41 -17.48 -7.90
CA TRP A 164 13.89 -18.81 -7.58
C TRP A 164 15.03 -19.83 -7.53
N PRO A 165 15.11 -20.69 -6.49
CA PRO A 165 16.11 -21.73 -6.44
C PRO A 165 16.04 -22.55 -7.74
N LEU A 166 17.19 -22.95 -8.28
CA LEU A 166 17.29 -23.66 -9.56
C LEU A 166 16.27 -24.80 -9.71
N SER A 167 15.97 -25.50 -8.60
CA SER A 167 14.95 -26.56 -8.54
C SER A 167 13.56 -26.13 -8.99
N SER A 168 13.18 -24.88 -8.74
CA SER A 168 11.86 -24.35 -9.08
C SER A 168 11.79 -23.76 -10.49
N ARG A 169 12.93 -23.56 -11.15
CA ARG A 169 13.01 -23.12 -12.56
C ARG A 169 12.91 -24.26 -13.57
N ILE A 170 12.99 -25.51 -13.12
CA ILE A 170 12.92 -26.71 -13.97
C ILE A 170 11.47 -27.07 -14.32
N PHE A 171 10.50 -26.53 -13.57
CA PHE A 171 9.07 -26.80 -13.74
C PHE A 171 8.28 -25.66 -14.41
N LEU A 172 9.00 -24.65 -14.94
CA LEU A 172 8.50 -23.63 -15.86
C LEU A 172 9.07 -23.91 -17.25
#